data_AF-A0A399NPU9-F1
#
_entry.id   AF-A0A399NPU9-F1
#
_cell.length_a   1.000
_cell.length_b   1.000
_cell.length_c   1.000
_cell.angle_alpha   90.00
_cell.angle_beta   90.00
_cell.angle_gamma   90.00
#
_symmetry.space_group_name_H-M   'P 1'
#
loop_
_entity.id
_entity.type
_entity.pdbx_description
1 polymer ?
#
loop_
_entity_poly.entity_id
_entity_poly.type
_entity_poly.pdbx_seq_one_letter_code
_entity_poly.pdbx_strand_id
1 'polypeptide(L)' 'MTSIPAGAVALPPTRVTYPAGSVASEGAVLRVDDLVDGTRAVVLDVTACHPVDAAWPDQPADRAVLRV' A
#
# COMPACT_ATOMS: atom_id res chain seq x y z
N MET A 1 13.81 -5.25 17.74
CA MET A 1 13.56 -3.81 17.77
C MET A 1 14.56 -3.15 16.83
N THR A 2 14.21 -3.03 15.55
CA THR A 2 15.14 -2.61 14.50
C THR A 2 15.20 -1.08 14.49
N SER A 3 16.40 -0.52 14.62
CA SER A 3 16.63 0.93 14.58
C SER A 3 16.16 1.49 13.24
N ILE A 4 15.26 2.48 13.29
CA ILE A 4 14.94 3.33 12.14
C ILE A 4 16.23 4.12 11.80
N PRO A 5 16.74 4.10 10.56
CA PRO A 5 17.92 4.89 10.21
C PRO A 5 17.63 6.37 10.43
N ALA A 6 18.62 7.11 10.93
CA ALA A 6 18.51 8.55 11.15
C ALA A 6 18.11 9.25 9.83
N GLY A 7 16.92 9.85 9.81
CA GLY A 7 16.32 10.50 8.64
C GLY A 7 15.10 9.80 8.03
N ALA A 8 14.77 8.58 8.45
CA ALA A 8 13.54 7.92 7.98
C ALA A 8 12.30 8.48 8.70
N VAL A 9 11.37 9.02 7.92
CA VAL A 9 10.07 9.48 8.39
C VAL A 9 9.13 8.28 8.46
N ALA A 10 8.55 8.04 9.65
CA ALA A 10 7.49 7.06 9.80
C ALA A 10 6.23 7.55 9.07
N LEU A 11 5.70 6.71 8.18
CA LEU A 11 4.41 6.96 7.54
C LEU A 11 3.27 6.48 8.46
N PRO A 12 2.11 7.15 8.45
CA PRO A 12 0.93 6.62 9.12
C PRO A 12 0.50 5.27 8.49
N PRO A 13 -0.26 4.44 9.23
CA PRO A 13 -0.77 3.19 8.68
C PRO A 13 -1.73 3.46 7.53
N THR A 14 -1.67 2.63 6.49
CA THR A 14 -2.68 2.59 5.43
C THR A 14 -3.96 1.96 5.96
N ARG A 15 -5.09 2.64 5.81
CA ARG A 15 -6.41 2.08 6.09
C ARG A 15 -6.91 1.29 4.88
N VAL A 16 -7.12 -0.02 5.08
CA VAL A 16 -7.58 -0.94 4.04
C VAL A 16 -9.09 -1.19 4.17
N THR A 17 -9.82 -1.08 3.06
CA THR A 17 -11.30 -1.02 3.08
C THR A 17 -12.02 -2.21 2.41
N TYR A 18 -11.29 -3.12 1.76
CA TYR A 18 -11.88 -4.32 1.16
C TYR A 18 -12.67 -5.22 2.14
N PRO A 19 -12.32 -5.36 3.46
CA PRO A 19 -13.07 -6.24 4.35
C PRO A 19 -14.52 -5.77 4.55
N ALA A 20 -14.79 -4.48 4.29
CA ALA A 20 -16.13 -3.89 4.30
C ALA A 20 -16.82 -3.94 2.92
N GLY A 21 -16.23 -4.63 1.92
CA GLY A 21 -16.75 -4.75 0.57
C GLY A 21 -16.45 -3.59 -0.37
N SER A 22 -15.54 -2.68 0.01
CA SER A 22 -15.14 -1.59 -0.89
C SER A 22 -14.37 -2.12 -2.09
N VAL A 23 -14.75 -1.69 -3.29
CA VAL A 23 -14.08 -2.05 -4.57
C VAL A 23 -13.37 -0.87 -5.23
N ALA A 24 -13.47 0.32 -4.63
CA ALA A 24 -12.83 1.55 -5.05
C ALA A 24 -12.57 2.44 -3.83
N SER A 25 -11.56 3.30 -3.93
CA SER A 25 -11.19 4.23 -2.86
C SER A 25 -10.52 5.47 -3.44
N GLU A 26 -10.64 6.59 -2.74
CA GLU A 26 -9.86 7.80 -2.95
C GLU A 26 -8.98 8.03 -1.72
N GLY A 27 -7.72 8.42 -1.93
CA GLY A 27 -6.74 8.58 -0.87
C GLY A 27 -5.58 9.45 -1.31
N ALA A 28 -4.83 9.97 -0.34
CA ALA A 28 -3.64 10.76 -0.57
C ALA A 28 -2.43 9.84 -0.83
N VAL A 29 -1.57 10.27 -1.78
CA VAL A 29 -0.25 9.68 -1.97
C VAL A 29 0.68 10.18 -0.88
N LEU A 30 1.13 9.27 -0.01
CA LEU A 30 2.04 9.56 1.09
C LEU A 30 3.50 9.46 0.67
N ARG A 31 3.82 8.56 -0.26
CA ARG A 31 5.17 8.34 -0.77
C ARG A 31 5.13 7.67 -2.14
N VAL A 32 6.10 8.01 -2.98
CA VAL A 32 6.38 7.32 -4.24
C VAL A 32 7.86 6.95 -4.26
N ASP A 33 8.15 5.69 -4.57
CA ASP A 33 9.50 5.17 -4.75
C ASP A 33 9.62 4.54 -6.15
N ASP A 34 10.67 4.86 -6.88
CA ASP A 34 11.02 4.13 -8.10
C ASP A 34 11.70 2.80 -7.71
N LEU A 35 11.29 1.70 -8.36
CA LEU A 35 11.81 0.35 -8.11
C LEU A 35 12.83 -0.05 -9.18
N VAL A 36 13.66 -1.04 -8.84
CA VAL A 36 14.78 -1.52 -9.70
C VAL A 36 14.32 -2.07 -11.05
N ASP A 37 13.07 -2.53 -11.15
CA ASP A 37 12.47 -3.06 -12.37
C ASP A 37 11.80 -1.98 -13.23
N GLY A 38 11.96 -0.71 -12.86
CA GLY A 38 11.36 0.44 -13.55
C GLY A 38 9.88 0.67 -13.22
N THR A 39 9.30 -0.11 -12.30
CA THR A 39 7.97 0.17 -11.75
C THR A 39 8.04 1.19 -10.61
N ARG A 40 6.87 1.66 -10.14
CA ARG A 40 6.76 2.56 -8.99
C ARG A 40 5.99 1.90 -7.85
N ALA A 41 6.51 2.01 -6.64
CA ALA A 41 5.75 1.78 -5.43
C ALA A 41 5.05 3.09 -5.01
N VAL A 42 3.75 3.03 -4.80
CA VAL A 42 2.95 4.16 -4.33
C VAL A 42 2.33 3.79 -2.99
N VAL A 43 2.66 4.54 -1.94
CA VAL A 43 2.09 4.37 -0.61
C VAL A 43 0.92 5.32 -0.44
N LEU A 44 -0.25 4.78 -0.10
CA LEU A 44 -1.49 5.53 0.09
C LEU A 44 -1.90 5.52 1.57
N ASP A 45 -2.64 6.53 2.00
CA ASP A 45 -3.29 6.55 3.32
C ASP A 45 -4.54 5.64 3.37
N VAL A 46 -5.21 5.43 2.24
CA VAL A 46 -6.39 4.58 2.08
C VAL A 46 -6.28 3.76 0.80
N THR A 47 -6.71 2.50 0.87
CA THR A 47 -6.90 1.67 -0.33
C THR A 47 -8.04 0.66 -0.17
N ALA A 48 -8.74 0.39 -1.28
CA ALA A 48 -9.66 -0.73 -1.39
C ALA A 48 -8.98 -2.02 -1.87
N CYS A 49 -7.69 -1.97 -2.26
CA CYS A 49 -6.99 -3.17 -2.72
C CYS A 49 -6.67 -4.11 -1.55
N HIS A 50 -6.95 -5.40 -1.73
CA HIS A 50 -6.45 -6.48 -0.91
C HIS A 50 -4.91 -6.58 -1.02
N PRO A 51 -4.15 -6.54 0.10
CA PRO A 51 -2.71 -6.82 0.09
C PRO A 51 -2.44 -8.32 -0.06
N VAL A 52 -1.19 -8.75 -0.21
CA VAL A 52 -0.88 -10.16 0.07
C VAL A 52 -1.07 -10.38 1.57
N ASP A 53 -1.94 -11.32 1.95
CA ASP A 53 -2.20 -11.62 3.36
C ASP A 53 -1.03 -12.45 3.93
N ALA A 54 -0.45 -11.99 5.04
CA ALA A 54 0.65 -12.70 5.70
C ALA A 54 0.20 -13.99 6.41
N ALA A 55 -1.09 -14.09 6.79
CA ALA A 55 -1.70 -15.28 7.38
C ALA A 55 -2.16 -16.30 6.32
N TRP A 56 -2.42 -15.85 5.09
CA TRP A 56 -2.75 -16.69 3.93
C TRP A 56 -1.91 -16.28 2.71
N PRO A 57 -0.62 -16.66 2.68
CA PRO A 57 0.33 -16.17 1.66
C PRO A 57 0.03 -16.68 0.25
N ASP A 58 -0.84 -17.69 0.12
CA ASP A 58 -1.36 -18.20 -1.14
C ASP A 58 -2.51 -17.36 -1.71
N GLN A 59 -3.06 -16.42 -0.94
CA GLN A 59 -4.02 -15.44 -1.43
C GLN A 59 -3.30 -14.24 -2.08
N PRO A 60 -3.43 -14.04 -3.42
CA PRO A 60 -2.73 -12.97 -4.10
C PRO A 60 -3.28 -11.58 -3.77
N ALA A 61 -2.46 -10.55 -3.99
CA ALA A 61 -2.92 -9.16 -3.97
C ALA A 61 -3.80 -8.83 -5.19
N ASP A 62 -4.62 -7.78 -5.04
CA ASP A 62 -5.47 -7.29 -6.12
C ASP A 62 -4.66 -6.67 -7.28
N ARG A 63 -5.27 -6.71 -8.46
CA ARG A 63 -4.88 -5.88 -9.61
C ARG A 63 -5.89 -4.74 -9.75
N ALA A 64 -5.40 -3.50 -9.72
CA ALA A 64 -6.22 -2.30 -9.79
C ALA A 64 -5.63 -1.25 -10.75
N VAL A 65 -6.44 -0.24 -11.06
CA VAL A 65 -6.02 0.95 -11.82
C VAL A 65 -5.95 2.13 -10.87
N LEU A 66 -4.81 2.82 -10.84
CA LEU A 66 -4.66 4.11 -10.15
C LEU A 66 -4.89 5.24 -11.16
N ARG A 67 -5.69 6.25 -10.78
CA ARG A 67 -5.94 7.47 -11.56
C ARG A 67 -5.57 8.68 -10.72
N VAL A 68 -4.96 9.68 -11.35
CA VAL A 68 -4.53 10.96 -10.77
C VAL A 68 -5.11 12.12 -11.55
#